data_AF-A0A518G623-F1
#
_entry.id   AF-A0A518G623-F1
#
_cell.length_a   1.000
_cell.length_b   1.000
_cell.length_c   1.000
_cell.angle_alpha   90.00
_cell.angle_beta   90.00
_cell.angle_gamma   90.00
#
_symmetry.space_group_name_H-M   'P 1'
#
loop_
_entity.id
_entity.type
_entity.pdbx_description
1 polymer ?
#
loop_
_entity_poly.entity_id
_entity_poly.type
_entity_poly.pdbx_seq_one_letter_code
_entity_poly.pdbx_strand_id
1 'polypeptide(L)'
;MFSQEQIQQLMTLAGIGIICWILLRGKMRRQKAARSGVALSSLVHNGNAVGQPHTFTGTRSLGAPPEILQWQVELHDLGRELKGELDSKMLAVRSLSQTYDQAARRLSQLIELAEQVQIAPDSPLAQARHLTAQGWDHEKIAVHLGIALADIELLLSTPARDSVARRDSHSTTTA
;
A
#
# COMPACT_ATOMS: atom_id res chain seq x y z
N MET A 1 -5.32 16.55 -37.89
CA MET A 1 -4.55 16.85 -36.66
C MET A 1 -5.30 16.24 -35.50
N PHE A 2 -4.76 15.21 -34.86
CA PHE A 2 -5.38 14.60 -33.67
C PHE A 2 -5.12 15.49 -32.46
N SER A 3 -6.15 15.76 -31.66
CA SER A 3 -6.04 16.60 -30.46
C SER A 3 -5.13 15.93 -29.43
N GLN A 4 -4.32 16.70 -28.72
CA GLN A 4 -3.35 16.21 -27.72
C GLN A 4 -4.01 15.32 -26.64
N GLU A 5 -5.25 15.64 -26.29
CA GLU A 5 -6.15 14.84 -25.44
C GLU A 5 -6.35 13.40 -25.94
N GLN A 6 -6.53 13.20 -27.25
CA GLN A 6 -6.74 11.87 -27.83
C GLN A 6 -5.47 11.02 -27.76
N ILE A 7 -4.29 11.63 -27.92
CA ILE A 7 -3.01 10.93 -27.79
C ILE A 7 -2.79 10.50 -26.34
N GLN A 8 -3.13 11.36 -25.37
CA GLN A 8 -3.01 11.04 -23.95
C GLN A 8 -3.98 9.94 -23.52
N GLN A 9 -5.22 9.95 -24.01
CA GLN A 9 -6.21 8.89 -23.76
C GLN A 9 -5.80 7.56 -24.40
N LEU A 10 -5.22 7.57 -25.61
CA LEU A 10 -4.69 6.36 -26.24
C LEU A 10 -3.54 5.76 -25.42
N MET A 11 -2.67 6.60 -24.88
CA MET A 11 -1.52 6.15 -24.10
C MET A 11 -1.93 5.53 -22.75
N THR A 12 -2.95 6.08 -22.07
CA THR A 12 -3.46 5.51 -20.82
C THR A 12 -4.19 4.18 -21.05
N LEU A 13 -5.00 4.07 -22.11
CA LEU A 13 -5.66 2.82 -22.49
C LEU A 13 -4.65 1.72 -22.84
N ALA A 14 -3.59 2.08 -23.57
CA ALA A 14 -2.52 1.14 -23.90
C ALA A 14 -1.79 0.63 -22.64
N GLY A 15 -1.51 1.51 -21.68
CA GLY A 15 -0.89 1.14 -20.41
C GLY A 15 -1.74 0.16 -19.60
N ILE A 16 -3.04 0.43 -19.47
CA ILE A 16 -3.98 -0.46 -18.77
C ILE A 16 -4.08 -1.81 -19.49
N GLY A 17 -4.13 -1.81 -20.82
CA GLY A 17 -4.16 -3.03 -21.62
C GLY A 17 -2.94 -3.93 -21.40
N ILE A 18 -1.74 -3.34 -21.35
CA ILE A 18 -0.48 -4.08 -21.10
C ILE A 18 -0.47 -4.69 -19.69
N ILE A 19 -0.90 -3.94 -18.67
CA ILE A 19 -0.97 -4.44 -17.29
C ILE A 19 -1.98 -5.59 -17.19
N CYS A 20 -3.15 -5.43 -17.81
CA CYS A 20 -4.19 -6.45 -17.80
C CYS A 20 -3.71 -7.73 -18.52
N TRP A 21 -2.99 -7.60 -19.64
CA TRP A 21 -2.38 -8.71 -20.35
C TRP A 21 -1.32 -9.45 -19.52
N ILE A 22 -0.44 -8.72 -18.82
CA ILE A 22 0.60 -9.31 -17.96
C ILE A 22 -0.01 -10.12 -16.82
N LEU A 23 -1.06 -9.60 -16.17
CA LEU A 23 -1.76 -10.28 -15.09
C LEU A 23 -2.48 -11.54 -15.59
N LEU A 24 -3.15 -11.46 -16.74
CA LEU A 24 -3.86 -12.59 -17.33
C LEU A 24 -2.91 -13.70 -17.78
N ARG A 25 -1.77 -13.33 -18.39
CA ARG A 25 -0.71 -14.26 -18.81
C ARG A 25 -0.04 -14.94 -17.61
N GLY A 26 0.18 -14.22 -16.52
CA GLY A 26 0.72 -14.77 -15.27
C GLY A 26 -0.21 -15.82 -14.64
N LYS A 27 -1.52 -15.57 -14.64
CA LYS A 27 -2.52 -16.48 -14.09
C LYS A 27 -2.68 -17.77 -14.92
N MET A 28 -2.62 -17.68 -16.25
CA MET A 28 -2.70 -18.87 -17.12
C MET A 28 -1.49 -19.81 -16.98
N ARG A 29 -0.27 -19.30 -16.78
CA ARG A 29 0.91 -20.14 -16.52
C ARG A 29 0.79 -20.91 -15.20
N ARG A 30 0.26 -20.27 -14.15
CA ARG A 30 0.02 -20.93 -12.85
C ARG A 30 -1.11 -21.97 -12.91
N GLN A 31 -2.18 -21.70 -13.67
CA GLN A 31 -3.27 -22.67 -13.83
C GLN A 31 -2.88 -23.90 -14.66
N LYS A 32 -1.97 -23.76 -15.65
CA LYS A 32 -1.46 -24.92 -16.39
C LYS A 32 -0.60 -25.83 -15.50
N ALA A 33 0.22 -25.28 -14.60
CA ALA A 33 0.96 -26.07 -13.63
C ALA A 33 0.04 -26.80 -12.62
N ALA A 34 -1.03 -26.15 -12.17
CA ALA A 34 -2.00 -26.76 -11.25
C ALA A 34 -2.88 -27.86 -11.88
N ARG A 35 -3.19 -27.74 -13.19
CA ARG A 35 -4.01 -28.74 -13.91
C ARG A 35 -3.24 -29.99 -14.33
N SER A 36 -1.91 -29.91 -14.45
CA SER A 36 -1.08 -31.08 -14.76
C SER A 36 -0.84 -32.02 -13.57
N GLY A 37 -1.08 -31.58 -12.33
CA GLY A 37 -0.85 -32.38 -11.12
C GLY A 37 -2.09 -33.10 -10.56
N VAL A 38 -3.29 -32.81 -11.07
CA VAL A 38 -4.54 -33.34 -10.50
C VAL A 38 -5.49 -33.81 -11.61
N ALA A 39 -5.02 -34.79 -12.39
CA ALA A 39 -5.94 -35.71 -13.05
C ALA A 39 -6.36 -36.74 -11.99
N LEU A 40 -7.33 -36.37 -11.14
CA LEU A 40 -8.05 -37.30 -10.26
C LEU A 40 -8.94 -38.20 -11.13
N SER A 41 -8.29 -39.10 -11.87
CA SER A 41 -8.95 -40.22 -12.48
C SER A 41 -9.29 -41.21 -11.36
N SER A 42 -10.58 -41.37 -11.10
CA SER A 42 -11.13 -42.63 -10.56
C SER A 42 -10.74 -42.97 -9.12
N LEU A 43 -11.19 -42.17 -8.14
CA LEU A 43 -11.53 -42.70 -6.82
C LEU A 43 -12.92 -43.35 -6.90
N VAL A 44 -12.97 -44.54 -7.52
CA VAL A 44 -14.14 -45.42 -7.41
C VAL A 44 -14.21 -45.87 -5.96
N HIS A 45 -15.29 -45.44 -5.32
CA HIS A 45 -15.65 -45.65 -3.92
C HIS A 45 -15.69 -47.16 -3.60
N ASN A 46 -14.69 -47.68 -2.90
CA ASN A 46 -14.68 -49.06 -2.43
C ASN A 46 -15.53 -49.15 -1.14
N GLY A 47 -16.82 -49.44 -1.29
CA GLY A 47 -17.81 -49.52 -0.20
C GLY A 47 -17.64 -50.68 0.80
N ASN A 48 -16.51 -51.41 0.77
CA ASN A 48 -16.26 -52.61 1.58
C ASN A 48 -15.12 -52.47 2.61
N ALA A 49 -14.67 -51.26 2.93
CA ALA A 49 -13.68 -51.07 3.99
C ALA A 49 -14.34 -51.22 5.38
N VAL A 50 -14.58 -52.47 5.80
CA VAL A 50 -14.90 -52.83 7.18
C VAL A 50 -13.65 -52.55 8.03
N GLY A 51 -13.62 -51.37 8.65
CA GLY A 51 -12.51 -50.95 9.49
C GLY A 51 -12.49 -51.72 10.80
N GLN A 52 -11.48 -52.57 10.99
CA GLN A 52 -11.08 -52.99 12.33
C GLN A 52 -10.28 -51.84 12.99
N PRO A 53 -10.57 -51.50 14.26
CA PRO A 53 -9.79 -50.50 14.98
C PRO A 53 -8.47 -51.11 15.44
N HIS A 54 -7.39 -50.83 14.72
CA HIS A 54 -6.05 -51.15 15.19
C HIS A 54 -5.56 -50.07 16.17
N THR A 55 -5.16 -50.55 17.34
CA THR A 55 -4.61 -49.80 18.46
C THR A 55 -3.38 -48.99 18.04
N PHE A 56 -3.48 -47.67 18.20
CA PHE A 56 -2.39 -46.73 18.00
C PHE A 56 -1.33 -46.95 19.09
N THR A 57 -0.22 -47.60 18.73
CA THR A 57 0.96 -47.76 19.58
C THR A 57 2.03 -46.78 19.13
N GLY A 58 2.34 -45.83 19.99
CA GLY A 58 3.16 -44.65 19.72
C GLY A 58 4.66 -44.92 19.64
N THR A 59 5.12 -45.87 18.82
CA THR A 59 6.55 -45.99 18.48
C THR A 59 6.76 -46.58 17.08
N ARG A 60 7.34 -45.76 16.18
CA ARG A 60 8.04 -46.13 14.94
C ARG A 60 7.34 -47.14 14.03
N SER A 61 6.62 -46.63 13.01
CA SER A 61 6.75 -46.96 11.57
C SER A 61 7.22 -48.36 11.10
N LEU A 62 7.08 -49.42 11.87
CA LEU A 62 7.57 -50.77 11.52
C LEU A 62 6.48 -51.65 10.86
N GLY A 63 5.40 -51.03 10.39
CA GLY A 63 4.34 -51.70 9.65
C GLY A 63 3.50 -50.78 8.77
N ALA A 64 3.92 -49.53 8.57
CA ALA A 64 3.23 -48.63 7.66
C ALA A 64 3.59 -49.03 6.21
N PRO A 65 2.59 -49.17 5.32
CA PRO A 65 2.84 -49.35 3.89
C PRO A 65 3.81 -48.27 3.38
N PRO A 66 4.72 -48.63 2.46
CA PRO A 66 5.77 -47.71 1.98
C PRO A 66 5.19 -46.43 1.37
N GLU A 67 3.98 -46.49 0.84
CA GLU A 67 3.24 -45.34 0.30
C GLU A 67 2.95 -44.29 1.39
N ILE A 68 2.60 -44.74 2.60
CA ILE A 68 2.31 -43.82 3.71
C ILE A 68 3.58 -43.13 4.18
N LEU A 69 4.71 -43.84 4.21
CA LEU A 69 6.01 -43.27 4.56
C LEU A 69 6.47 -42.25 3.52
N GLN A 70 6.24 -42.52 2.23
CA GLN A 70 6.53 -41.57 1.16
C GLN A 70 5.70 -40.29 1.34
N TRP A 71 4.39 -40.41 1.57
CA TRP A 71 3.53 -39.25 1.80
C TRP A 71 3.94 -38.45 3.04
N GLN A 72 4.40 -39.13 4.10
CA GLN A 72 4.90 -38.46 5.29
C GLN A 72 6.13 -37.59 4.99
N VAL A 73 7.06 -38.10 4.18
CA VAL A 73 8.25 -37.34 3.77
C VAL A 73 7.85 -36.17 2.87
N GLU A 74 7.00 -36.40 1.88
CA GLU A 74 6.51 -35.35 0.97
C GLU A 74 5.79 -34.22 1.72
N LEU A 75 4.93 -34.55 2.69
CA LEU A 75 4.26 -33.57 3.54
C LEU A 75 5.24 -32.80 4.43
N HIS A 76 6.26 -33.48 4.96
CA HIS A 76 7.26 -32.84 5.77
C HIS A 76 8.12 -31.87 4.95
N ASP A 77 8.51 -32.25 3.74
CA ASP A 77 9.27 -31.40 2.83
C ASP A 77 8.44 -30.20 2.36
N LEU A 78 7.17 -30.42 2.02
CA LEU A 78 6.23 -29.34 1.72
C LEU A 78 6.06 -28.39 2.91
N GLY A 79 5.97 -28.93 4.13
CA GLY A 79 5.89 -28.13 5.35
C GLY A 79 7.13 -27.25 5.55
N ARG A 80 8.33 -27.77 5.25
CA ARG A 80 9.57 -27.00 5.30
C ARG A 80 9.63 -25.91 4.24
N GLU A 81 9.21 -26.22 3.02
CA GLU A 81 9.17 -25.26 1.92
C GLU A 81 8.20 -24.11 2.23
N LEU A 82 6.97 -24.42 2.62
CA LEU A 82 5.95 -23.44 2.98
C LEU A 82 6.39 -22.55 4.13
N LYS A 83 7.06 -23.13 5.14
CA LYS A 83 7.64 -22.37 6.24
C LYS A 83 8.72 -21.40 5.76
N GLY A 84 9.63 -21.86 4.91
CA GLY A 84 10.67 -21.00 4.32
C GLY A 84 10.09 -19.85 3.51
N GLU A 85 9.06 -20.11 2.69
CA GLU A 85 8.38 -19.08 1.91
C GLU A 85 7.67 -18.06 2.81
N LEU A 86 6.99 -18.54 3.86
CA LEU A 86 6.30 -17.69 4.83
C LEU A 86 7.30 -16.79 5.58
N ASP A 87 8.40 -17.35 6.07
CA ASP A 87 9.44 -16.60 6.78
C ASP A 87 10.05 -15.52 5.88
N SER A 88 10.32 -15.85 4.60
CA SER A 88 10.81 -14.87 3.62
C SER A 88 9.82 -13.74 3.36
N LYS A 89 8.52 -14.05 3.26
CA LYS A 89 7.47 -13.05 3.06
C LYS A 89 7.29 -12.17 4.30
N MET A 90 7.37 -12.75 5.50
CA MET A 90 7.28 -12.01 6.76
C MET A 90 8.44 -11.02 6.90
N LEU A 91 9.67 -11.43 6.54
CA LEU A 91 10.83 -10.55 6.52
C LEU A 91 10.64 -9.37 5.55
N ALA A 92 10.15 -9.65 4.34
CA ALA A 92 9.87 -8.62 3.35
C ALA A 92 8.83 -7.60 3.87
N VAL A 93 7.71 -8.07 4.42
CA VAL A 93 6.66 -7.21 5.00
C VAL A 93 7.21 -6.37 6.14
N ARG A 94 8.02 -6.96 7.03
CA ARG A 94 8.65 -6.22 8.13
C ARG A 94 9.55 -5.10 7.63
N SER A 95 10.39 -5.36 6.63
CA SER A 95 11.29 -4.35 6.05
C SER A 95 10.51 -3.21 5.38
N LEU A 96 9.40 -3.54 4.73
CA LEU A 96 8.53 -2.57 4.08
C LEU A 96 7.83 -1.68 5.11
N SER A 97 7.29 -2.29 6.17
CA SER A 97 6.68 -1.54 7.28
C SER A 97 7.66 -0.56 7.90
N GLN A 98 8.90 -0.99 8.18
CA GLN A 98 9.93 -0.12 8.72
C GLN A 98 10.26 1.06 7.79
N THR A 99 10.27 0.82 6.47
CA THR A 99 10.52 1.86 5.48
C THR A 99 9.40 2.90 5.46
N TYR A 100 8.14 2.46 5.57
CA TYR A 100 6.98 3.36 5.67
C TYR A 100 7.00 4.17 6.96
N ASP A 101 7.32 3.55 8.09
CA ASP A 101 7.43 4.25 9.37
C ASP A 101 8.52 5.33 9.33
N GLN A 102 9.66 5.03 8.71
CA GLN A 102 10.74 6.00 8.51
C GLN A 102 10.30 7.16 7.60
N ALA A 103 9.62 6.85 6.49
CA ALA A 103 9.11 7.87 5.57
C ALA A 103 8.06 8.77 6.25
N ALA A 104 7.14 8.18 7.01
CA ALA A 104 6.13 8.90 7.78
C ALA A 104 6.78 9.84 8.80
N ARG A 105 7.74 9.35 9.59
CA ARG A 105 8.48 10.20 10.55
C ARG A 105 9.20 11.35 9.88
N ARG A 106 9.86 11.09 8.74
CA ARG A 106 10.53 12.14 7.96
C ARG A 106 9.54 13.20 7.47
N LEU A 107 8.36 12.79 6.98
CA LEU A 107 7.33 13.73 6.54
C LEU A 107 6.77 14.52 7.72
N SER A 108 6.49 13.89 8.85
CA SER A 108 6.06 14.58 10.07
C SER A 108 7.08 15.63 10.52
N GLN A 109 8.38 15.29 10.51
CA GLN A 109 9.45 16.26 10.83
C GLN A 109 9.49 17.42 9.84
N LEU A 110 9.35 17.16 8.53
CA LEU A 110 9.31 18.22 7.53
C LEU A 110 8.08 19.12 7.69
N ILE A 111 6.93 18.56 8.06
CA ILE A 111 5.72 19.32 8.38
C ILE A 111 5.95 20.18 9.62
N GLU A 112 6.50 19.61 10.69
CA GLU A 112 6.80 20.34 11.92
C GLU A 112 7.80 21.48 11.68
N LEU A 113 8.85 21.24 10.89
CA LEU A 113 9.80 22.28 10.48
C LEU A 113 9.12 23.34 9.61
N ALA A 114 8.23 22.95 8.68
CA ALA A 114 7.47 23.91 7.88
C ALA A 114 6.49 24.74 8.71
N GLU A 115 5.91 24.15 9.76
CA GLU A 115 5.08 24.86 10.74
C GLU A 115 5.90 25.84 11.59
N GLN A 116 7.10 25.44 12.02
CA GLN A 116 8.04 26.32 12.75
C GLN A 116 8.57 27.46 11.87
N VAL A 117 8.71 27.24 10.56
CA VAL A 117 9.05 28.28 9.56
C VAL A 117 7.82 29.15 9.25
N GLN A 118 6.83 29.20 10.16
CA GLN A 118 5.66 30.05 10.08
C GLN A 118 6.03 31.46 9.60
N ILE A 119 5.27 31.87 8.58
CA ILE A 119 5.27 33.15 7.89
C ILE A 119 5.86 34.23 8.80
N ALA A 120 7.10 34.64 8.53
CA ALA A 120 7.71 35.74 9.26
C ALA A 120 6.71 36.92 9.27
N PRO A 121 6.54 37.62 10.40
CA PRO A 121 5.57 38.72 10.49
C PRO A 121 5.80 39.80 9.42
N ASP A 122 7.03 39.89 8.90
CA ASP A 122 7.43 40.78 7.80
C ASP A 122 7.32 40.16 6.40
N SER A 123 6.71 38.97 6.26
CA SER A 123 6.52 38.38 4.94
C SER A 123 5.56 39.25 4.11
N PRO A 124 5.77 39.35 2.79
CA PRO A 124 4.91 40.12 1.91
C PRO A 124 3.46 39.60 1.90
N LEU A 125 3.23 38.32 2.19
CA LEU A 125 1.90 37.73 2.31
C LEU A 125 1.18 38.17 3.59
N ALA A 126 1.89 38.23 4.72
CA ALA A 126 1.33 38.71 5.99
C ALA A 126 0.97 40.21 5.89
N GLN A 127 1.86 41.01 5.29
CA GLN A 127 1.62 42.43 5.05
C GLN A 127 0.49 42.66 4.04
N ALA A 128 0.45 41.91 2.93
CA ALA A 128 -0.64 41.99 1.96
C ALA A 128 -2.00 41.69 2.61
N ARG A 129 -2.11 40.62 3.40
CA ARG A 129 -3.36 40.29 4.12
C ARG A 129 -3.77 41.36 5.12
N HIS A 130 -2.81 41.93 5.85
CA HIS A 130 -3.09 43.01 6.79
C HIS A 130 -3.62 44.26 6.07
N LEU A 131 -3.03 44.63 4.93
CA LEU A 131 -3.48 45.76 4.12
C LEU A 131 -4.86 45.50 3.47
N THR A 132 -5.12 44.27 2.99
CA THR A 132 -6.45 43.89 2.51
C THR A 132 -7.50 43.94 3.62
N ALA A 133 -7.17 43.51 4.85
CA ALA A 133 -8.06 43.62 6.00
C ALA A 133 -8.34 45.09 6.40
N GLN A 134 -7.43 46.02 6.08
CA GLN A 134 -7.64 47.46 6.20
C GLN A 134 -8.44 48.06 5.04
N GLY A 135 -8.90 47.24 4.10
CA GLY A 135 -9.71 47.68 2.94
C GLY A 135 -8.90 48.28 1.80
N TRP A 136 -7.60 48.00 1.73
CA TRP A 136 -6.77 48.45 0.61
C TRP A 136 -7.07 47.62 -0.65
N ASP A 137 -7.14 48.32 -1.79
CA ASP A 137 -7.31 47.71 -3.09
C ASP A 137 -6.02 46.99 -3.55
N HIS A 138 -6.15 45.92 -4.33
CA HIS A 138 -5.03 45.05 -4.72
C HIS A 138 -3.94 45.81 -5.49
N GLU A 139 -4.31 46.79 -6.33
CA GLU A 139 -3.36 47.65 -7.04
C GLU A 139 -2.55 48.53 -6.08
N LYS A 140 -3.19 49.05 -5.03
CA LYS A 140 -2.49 49.88 -4.02
C LYS A 140 -1.53 49.05 -3.19
N ILE A 141 -1.91 47.81 -2.89
CA ILE A 141 -1.04 46.85 -2.17
C ILE A 141 0.19 46.51 -3.04
N ALA A 142 0.02 46.33 -4.35
CA ALA A 142 1.11 46.07 -5.30
C ALA A 142 2.15 47.17 -5.33
N VAL A 143 1.68 48.42 -5.43
CA VAL A 143 2.55 49.59 -5.41
C VAL A 143 3.23 49.74 -4.05
N HIS A 144 2.51 49.52 -2.95
CA HIS A 144 3.05 49.69 -1.60
C HIS A 144 4.11 48.63 -1.24
N LEU A 145 3.95 47.39 -1.68
CA LEU A 145 4.89 46.30 -1.41
C LEU A 145 5.99 46.19 -2.48
N GLY A 146 5.88 46.89 -3.61
CA GLY A 146 6.83 46.81 -4.72
C GLY A 146 6.79 45.46 -5.46
N ILE A 147 5.63 44.79 -5.45
CA ILE A 147 5.42 43.44 -6.00
C ILE A 147 4.44 43.55 -7.18
N ALA A 148 4.53 42.64 -8.16
CA ALA A 148 3.59 42.61 -9.27
C ALA A 148 2.15 42.30 -8.81
N LEU A 149 1.16 42.91 -9.46
CA LEU A 149 -0.26 42.70 -9.14
C LEU A 149 -0.66 41.22 -9.21
N ALA A 150 -0.18 40.49 -10.22
CA ALA A 150 -0.43 39.07 -10.40
C ALA A 150 0.07 38.21 -9.22
N ASP A 151 1.21 38.60 -8.62
CA ASP A 151 1.77 37.89 -7.48
C ASP A 151 0.94 38.13 -6.22
N ILE A 152 0.33 39.31 -6.07
CA ILE A 152 -0.57 39.61 -4.94
C ILE A 152 -1.88 38.87 -5.06
N GLU A 153 -2.45 38.79 -6.27
CA GLU A 153 -3.62 37.94 -6.52
C GLU A 153 -3.31 36.47 -6.17
N LEU A 154 -2.13 35.99 -6.54
CA LEU A 154 -1.68 34.63 -6.19
C LEU A 154 -1.50 34.45 -4.67
N LEU A 155 -0.87 35.40 -3.97
CA LEU A 155 -0.65 35.36 -2.52
C LEU A 155 -1.96 35.46 -1.71
N LEU A 156 -2.94 36.20 -2.21
CA LEU A 156 -4.27 36.33 -1.58
C LEU A 156 -5.18 35.16 -1.95
N SER A 157 -4.99 34.53 -3.11
CA SER A 157 -5.72 33.31 -3.52
C SER A 157 -5.30 32.08 -2.72
N THR A 158 -4.10 32.08 -2.12
CA THR A 158 -3.64 30.97 -1.29
C THR A 158 -4.40 31.00 0.03
N PRO A 159 -5.26 30.01 0.32
CA PRO A 159 -6.06 30.03 1.54
C PRO A 159 -5.12 30.04 2.75
N ALA A 160 -5.39 30.94 3.69
CA ALA A 160 -4.78 30.89 5.02
C ALA A 160 -5.08 29.51 5.59
N ARG A 161 -4.06 28.66 5.75
CA ARG A 161 -4.18 27.45 6.55
C ARG A 161 -4.25 27.85 8.03
N ASP A 162 -5.35 28.50 8.40
CA ASP A 162 -5.67 28.77 9.78
C ASP A 162 -6.11 27.44 10.42
N SER A 163 -5.28 26.98 11.35
CA SER A 163 -5.63 26.03 12.42
C SER A 163 -6.09 24.62 12.03
N VAL A 164 -5.13 23.72 11.79
CA VAL A 164 -5.30 22.30 12.16
C VAL A 164 -5.06 22.09 13.67
N ALA A 165 -4.70 23.14 14.41
CA ALA A 165 -4.51 23.15 15.87
C ALA A 165 -5.82 23.20 16.69
N ARG A 166 -6.84 22.40 16.33
CA ARG A 166 -8.06 22.24 17.17
C ARG A 166 -8.59 20.81 17.18
N ARG A 167 -7.69 19.83 17.32
CA ARG A 167 -8.11 18.44 17.49
C ARG A 167 -7.01 17.64 18.20
N ASP A 168 -6.83 17.85 19.50
CA ASP A 168 -6.16 16.91 20.41
C ASP A 168 -6.42 17.35 21.86
N SER A 169 -7.69 17.39 22.27
CA SER A 169 -8.06 17.55 23.68
C SER A 169 -9.14 16.55 24.11
N HIS A 170 -9.16 15.37 23.48
CA HIS A 170 -9.96 14.21 23.90
C HIS A 170 -9.06 12.96 23.98
N SER A 171 -8.06 12.99 24.86
CA SER A 171 -7.54 11.75 25.43
C SER A 171 -8.60 11.22 26.39
N THR A 172 -9.23 10.15 25.95
CA THR A 172 -10.22 9.35 26.64
C THR A 172 -9.59 8.78 27.92
N THR A 173 -10.02 9.30 29.07
CA THR A 173 -9.99 8.58 30.33
C THR A 173 -11.01 7.44 30.20
N THR A 174 -10.53 6.23 29.96
CA THR A 174 -11.33 5.02 30.14
C THR A 174 -10.55 4.07 31.05
N ALA A 175 -11.20 3.77 32.17
CA ALA A 175 -10.79 2.84 33.22
C ALA A 175 -10.74 1.40 32.74
#